data_AF-A0A938PSN5-F1
#
_entry.id   AF-A0A938PSN5-F1
#
_cell.length_a   1.000
_cell.length_b   1.000
_cell.length_c   1.000
_cell.angle_alpha   90.00
_cell.angle_beta   90.00
_cell.angle_gamma   90.00
#
_symmetry.space_group_name_H-M   'P 1'
#
loop_
_entity.id
_entity.type
_entity.pdbx_description
1 polymer ?
#
loop_
_entity_poly.entity_id
_entity_poly.type
_entity_poly.pdbx_seq_one_letter_code
_entity_poly.pdbx_strand_id
1 'polypeptide(L)'
;MPDSRPIDSLLERLAQRLLTAWVRHTRRPYLEFMFAGMGRIARSSGHVTPEYIAYGEAVMMRLNITNAEREQAIAWFRSGHDGNADLHQLAGRCNAGVGRTKNRDMLARMCLESFVAIAGVEPDTAANRTVHFLASLIGQDAANARRKHRAQQQRAEQSNAARAILGVSADAGMEEIKRAYRLLASRYHPDKLPANASEEECEFAVRRSIEVRSALEFLLDSGTDAEVNKAAA
;
A
#
# COMPACT_ATOMS: atom_id res chain seq x y z
N MET A 1 43.25 8.32 36.29
CA MET A 1 42.31 8.60 35.17
C MET A 1 40.91 8.25 35.66
N PRO A 2 40.13 9.22 36.15
CA PRO A 2 38.78 8.95 36.63
C PRO A 2 37.84 8.70 35.43
N ASP A 3 36.96 7.73 35.61
CA ASP A 3 36.11 7.10 34.60
C ASP A 3 34.98 8.05 34.16
N SER A 4 35.02 8.52 32.91
CA SER A 4 34.05 9.47 32.32
C SER A 4 32.70 8.84 31.91
N ARG A 5 32.48 7.56 32.19
CA ARG A 5 31.35 6.76 31.68
C ARG A 5 29.93 7.07 32.22
N PRO A 6 29.69 7.64 33.43
CA PRO A 6 28.31 7.76 33.92
C PRO A 6 27.52 8.89 33.23
N ILE A 7 28.18 10.00 32.86
CA ILE A 7 27.54 11.17 32.22
C ILE A 7 27.16 10.84 30.77
N ASP A 8 28.02 10.13 30.03
CA ASP A 8 27.75 9.73 28.64
C ASP A 8 26.53 8.81 28.54
N SER A 9 26.38 7.85 29.48
CA SER A 9 25.23 6.95 29.52
C SER A 9 23.90 7.65 29.87
N LEU A 10 23.95 8.79 30.57
CA LEU A 10 22.79 9.59 30.91
C LEU A 10 22.38 10.47 29.73
N LEU A 11 23.35 11.07 29.04
CA LEU A 11 23.12 11.86 27.83
C LEU A 11 22.57 10.99 26.69
N GLU A 12 23.08 9.78 26.49
CA GLU A 12 22.52 8.83 25.52
C GLU A 12 21.08 8.44 25.85
N ARG A 13 20.78 8.14 27.12
CA ARG A 13 19.41 7.81 27.55
C ARG A 13 18.46 8.99 27.40
N LEU A 14 18.91 10.21 27.68
CA LEU A 14 18.14 11.42 27.45
C LEU A 14 17.93 11.68 25.95
N ALA A 15 18.96 11.55 25.12
CA ALA A 15 18.87 11.68 23.68
C ALA A 15 17.92 10.65 23.06
N GLN A 16 17.98 9.38 23.48
CA GLN A 16 17.07 8.32 23.02
C GLN A 16 15.61 8.62 23.42
N ARG A 17 15.38 9.12 24.65
CA ARG A 17 14.06 9.53 25.13
C ARG A 17 13.53 10.74 24.39
N LEU A 18 14.37 11.74 24.15
CA LEU A 18 14.03 12.94 23.39
C LEU A 18 13.76 12.62 21.92
N LEU A 19 14.54 11.74 21.29
CA LEU A 19 14.31 11.25 19.93
C LEU A 19 13.01 10.45 19.84
N THR A 20 12.76 9.53 20.77
CA THR A 20 11.52 8.75 20.83
C THR A 20 10.31 9.67 21.05
N ALA A 21 10.43 10.65 21.96
CA ALA A 21 9.40 11.64 22.21
C ALA A 21 9.18 12.55 21.00
N TRP A 22 10.24 12.96 20.31
CA TRP A 22 10.17 13.78 19.10
C TRP A 22 9.53 13.04 17.93
N VAL A 23 9.91 11.78 17.69
CA VAL A 23 9.28 10.92 16.67
C VAL A 23 7.80 10.72 16.99
N ARG A 24 7.45 10.42 18.24
CA ARG A 24 6.05 10.30 18.69
C ARG A 24 5.28 11.61 18.53
N HIS A 25 5.89 12.74 18.91
CA HIS A 25 5.28 14.06 18.82
C HIS A 25 5.05 14.50 17.37
N THR A 26 6.01 14.23 16.48
CA THR A 26 5.90 14.52 15.04
C THR A 26 4.86 13.62 14.38
N ARG A 27 4.76 12.36 14.80
CA ARG A 27 3.84 11.36 14.20
C ARG A 27 2.39 11.53 14.65
N ARG A 28 2.14 11.96 15.90
CA ARG A 28 0.78 12.01 16.48
C ARG A 28 -0.22 12.88 15.70
N PRO A 29 0.10 14.12 15.25
CA PRO A 29 -0.80 14.91 14.42
C PRO A 29 -1.22 14.18 13.14
N TYR A 30 -0.30 13.47 12.49
CA TYR A 30 -0.58 12.70 11.28
C TYR A 30 -1.48 11.51 11.54
N LEU A 31 -1.27 10.77 12.65
CA LEU A 31 -2.15 9.66 13.02
C LEU A 31 -3.58 10.15 13.28
N GLU A 32 -3.71 11.23 14.04
CA GLU A 32 -5.01 11.82 14.35
C GLU A 32 -5.73 12.31 13.08
N PHE A 33 -5.02 13.05 12.22
CA PHE A 33 -5.54 13.48 10.92
C PHE A 33 -5.91 12.30 10.01
N MET A 34 -5.09 11.26 9.98
CA MET A 34 -5.33 10.07 9.17
C MET A 34 -6.57 9.29 9.65
N PHE A 35 -6.68 8.96 10.93
CA PHE A 35 -7.83 8.22 11.43
C PHE A 35 -9.12 9.05 11.33
N ALA A 36 -9.08 10.34 11.67
CA ALA A 36 -10.23 11.23 11.47
C ALA A 36 -10.60 11.39 9.99
N GLY A 37 -9.62 11.49 9.09
CA GLY A 37 -9.83 11.55 7.65
C GLY A 37 -10.47 10.28 7.11
N MET A 38 -10.01 9.10 7.54
CA MET A 38 -10.62 7.81 7.20
C MET A 38 -12.08 7.72 7.68
N GLY A 39 -12.37 8.21 8.89
CA GLY A 39 -13.74 8.30 9.39
C GLY A 39 -14.61 9.22 8.55
N ARG A 40 -14.07 10.38 8.13
CA ARG A 40 -14.78 11.32 7.24
C ARG A 40 -15.08 10.71 5.87
N ILE A 41 -14.14 9.93 5.31
CA ILE A 41 -14.32 9.19 4.06
C ILE A 41 -15.41 8.13 4.23
N ALA A 42 -15.38 7.35 5.31
CA ALA A 42 -16.39 6.34 5.59
C ALA A 42 -17.80 6.96 5.68
N ARG A 43 -17.93 8.11 6.34
CA ARG A 43 -19.19 8.86 6.41
C ARG A 43 -19.67 9.30 5.02
N SER A 44 -18.79 9.84 4.18
CA SER A 44 -19.18 10.31 2.85
C SER A 44 -19.53 9.18 1.88
N SER A 45 -19.04 7.96 2.14
CA SER A 45 -19.45 6.72 1.45
C SER A 45 -20.83 6.20 1.87
N GLY A 46 -21.43 6.74 2.94
CA GLY A 46 -22.79 6.42 3.39
C GLY A 46 -22.87 5.39 4.53
N HIS A 47 -21.98 4.40 4.61
CA HIS A 47 -21.94 3.42 5.71
C HIS A 47 -20.51 2.93 6.00
N VAL A 48 -20.22 2.64 7.27
CA VAL A 48 -19.00 1.91 7.68
C VAL A 48 -19.22 0.42 7.42
N THR A 49 -18.50 -0.13 6.47
CA THR A 49 -18.58 -1.56 6.12
C THR A 49 -17.50 -2.37 6.86
N PRO A 50 -17.61 -3.72 6.93
CA PRO A 50 -16.56 -4.58 7.50
C PRO A 50 -15.19 -4.34 6.88
N GLU A 51 -15.13 -3.98 5.59
CA GLU A 51 -13.91 -3.64 4.87
C GLU A 51 -13.21 -2.41 5.46
N TYR A 52 -13.95 -1.38 5.89
CA TYR A 52 -13.36 -0.21 6.56
C TYR A 52 -12.73 -0.59 7.90
N ILE A 53 -13.36 -1.49 8.65
CA ILE A 53 -12.84 -1.98 9.93
C ILE A 53 -11.57 -2.78 9.69
N ALA A 54 -11.61 -3.76 8.78
CA ALA A 54 -10.45 -4.59 8.44
C ALA A 54 -9.27 -3.75 7.94
N TYR A 55 -9.54 -2.74 7.09
CA TYR A 55 -8.52 -1.82 6.61
C TYR A 55 -7.94 -0.95 7.74
N GLY A 56 -8.79 -0.41 8.62
CA GLY A 56 -8.36 0.33 9.80
C GLY A 56 -7.43 -0.47 10.71
N GLU A 57 -7.76 -1.75 10.95
CA GLU A 57 -6.91 -2.67 11.72
C GLU A 57 -5.59 -2.98 11.01
N ALA A 58 -5.61 -3.20 9.69
CA ALA A 58 -4.40 -3.40 8.90
C ALA A 58 -3.47 -2.18 8.94
N VAL A 59 -4.03 -0.96 8.88
CA VAL A 59 -3.27 0.28 9.06
C VAL A 59 -2.68 0.35 10.47
N MET A 60 -3.45 0.04 11.52
CA MET A 60 -2.93 0.03 12.90
C MET A 60 -1.75 -0.94 13.06
N MET A 61 -1.87 -2.16 12.51
CA MET A 61 -0.79 -3.15 12.54
C MET A 61 0.46 -2.66 11.79
N ARG A 62 0.31 -2.16 10.55
CA ARG A 62 1.44 -1.66 9.73
C ARG A 62 2.16 -0.49 10.40
N LEU A 63 1.43 0.33 11.14
CA LEU A 63 1.97 1.47 11.86
C LEU A 63 2.48 1.11 13.26
N ASN A 64 2.44 -0.17 13.66
CA ASN A 64 2.81 -0.62 14.98
C ASN A 64 2.11 0.19 16.10
N ILE A 65 0.81 0.47 15.90
CA ILE A 65 -0.06 1.10 16.91
C ILE A 65 -0.21 0.09 18.05
N THR A 66 0.20 0.49 19.25
CA THR A 66 0.06 -0.37 20.43
C THR A 66 -1.40 -0.52 20.85
N ASN A 67 -1.74 -1.56 21.63
CA ASN A 67 -3.09 -1.71 22.19
C ASN A 67 -3.54 -0.46 22.96
N ALA A 68 -2.62 0.22 23.66
CA ALA A 68 -2.90 1.47 24.35
C ALA A 68 -3.23 2.64 23.41
N GLU A 69 -2.66 2.67 22.20
CA GLU A 69 -2.93 3.69 21.18
C GLU A 69 -4.16 3.35 20.31
N ARG A 70 -4.62 2.08 20.33
CA ARG A 70 -5.75 1.60 19.54
C ARG A 70 -7.05 2.32 19.89
N GLU A 71 -7.34 2.47 21.17
CA GLU A 71 -8.56 3.17 21.63
C GLU A 71 -8.59 4.61 21.13
N GLN A 72 -7.43 5.28 21.15
CA GLN A 72 -7.28 6.64 20.67
C GLN A 72 -7.48 6.73 19.15
N ALA A 73 -6.94 5.77 18.38
CA ALA A 73 -7.13 5.70 16.94
C ALA A 73 -8.61 5.50 16.56
N ILE A 74 -9.33 4.64 17.31
CA ILE A 74 -10.78 4.45 17.16
C ILE A 74 -11.54 5.72 17.50
N ALA A 75 -11.17 6.42 18.57
CA ALA A 75 -11.79 7.68 18.95
C ALA A 75 -11.62 8.76 17.86
N TRP A 76 -10.43 8.87 17.27
CA TRP A 76 -10.19 9.79 16.15
C TRP A 76 -11.02 9.42 14.93
N PHE A 77 -11.09 8.13 14.58
CA PHE A 77 -11.94 7.65 13.49
C PHE A 77 -13.41 8.02 13.70
N ARG A 78 -13.96 7.75 14.89
CA ARG A 78 -15.34 8.09 15.25
C ARG A 78 -15.58 9.60 15.17
N SER A 79 -14.68 10.41 15.71
CA SER A 79 -14.79 11.87 15.62
C SER A 79 -14.85 12.37 14.17
N GLY A 80 -14.05 11.78 13.27
CA GLY A 80 -14.09 12.05 11.84
C GLY A 80 -15.41 11.63 11.18
N HIS A 81 -15.87 10.43 11.50
CA HIS A 81 -17.12 9.85 11.02
C HIS A 81 -18.34 10.64 11.47
N ASP A 82 -18.39 11.05 12.74
CA ASP A 82 -19.53 11.76 13.33
C ASP A 82 -19.57 13.23 12.89
N GLY A 83 -18.52 13.71 12.24
CA GLY A 83 -18.41 15.08 11.73
C GLY A 83 -17.84 16.07 12.74
N ASN A 84 -17.45 15.58 13.93
CA ASN A 84 -16.97 16.38 15.06
C ASN A 84 -15.50 16.79 14.94
N ALA A 85 -14.72 16.10 14.08
CA ALA A 85 -13.32 16.45 13.86
C ALA A 85 -13.16 17.71 12.99
N ASP A 86 -12.42 18.69 13.49
CA ASP A 86 -11.94 19.85 12.72
C ASP A 86 -10.69 19.46 11.90
N LEU A 87 -10.93 19.05 10.65
CA LEU A 87 -9.88 18.60 9.75
C LEU A 87 -8.89 19.71 9.36
N HIS A 88 -9.31 20.98 9.37
CA HIS A 88 -8.42 22.12 9.11
C HIS A 88 -7.43 22.29 10.25
N GLN A 89 -7.91 22.25 11.50
CA GLN A 89 -7.06 22.33 12.68
C GLN A 89 -6.07 21.16 12.75
N LEU A 90 -6.55 19.94 12.49
CA LEU A 90 -5.71 18.74 12.49
C LEU A 90 -4.62 18.82 11.42
N ALA A 91 -4.96 19.24 10.20
CA ALA A 91 -3.97 19.47 9.14
C ALA A 91 -3.01 20.61 9.48
N GLY A 92 -3.49 21.68 10.12
CA GLY A 92 -2.66 22.77 10.64
C GLY A 92 -1.57 22.25 11.59
N ARG A 93 -1.90 21.30 12.46
CA ARG A 93 -0.93 20.63 13.34
C ARG A 93 0.04 19.71 12.60
N CYS A 94 -0.40 19.02 11.54
CA CYS A 94 0.51 18.28 10.66
C CYS A 94 1.51 19.23 9.98
N ASN A 95 1.04 20.43 9.65
CA ASN A 95 1.83 21.44 8.96
C ASN A 95 2.71 22.30 9.89
N ALA A 96 2.49 22.20 11.21
CA ALA A 96 3.23 22.94 12.22
C ALA A 96 4.69 22.45 12.32
N GLY A 97 5.63 23.37 12.10
CA GLY A 97 7.07 23.10 12.08
C GLY A 97 7.81 23.95 11.04
N VAL A 98 9.10 24.17 11.24
CA VAL A 98 9.94 24.94 10.29
C VAL A 98 10.30 24.05 9.09
N GLY A 99 9.74 24.37 7.92
CA GLY A 99 10.12 23.77 6.63
C GLY A 99 9.48 22.41 6.29
N ARG A 100 9.61 22.02 5.02
CA ARG A 100 9.31 20.65 4.54
C ARG A 100 10.51 19.76 4.87
N THR A 101 10.31 18.75 5.71
CA THR A 101 11.31 17.71 6.01
C THR A 101 10.94 16.41 5.30
N LYS A 102 11.92 15.54 5.03
CA LYS A 102 11.67 14.22 4.43
C LYS A 102 10.65 13.40 5.24
N ASN A 103 10.74 13.45 6.58
CA ASN A 103 9.81 12.74 7.47
C ASN A 103 8.38 13.27 7.37
N ARG A 104 8.23 14.60 7.24
CA ARG A 104 6.92 15.24 7.08
C ARG A 104 6.25 14.82 5.77
N ASP A 105 6.99 14.88 4.67
CA ASP A 105 6.49 14.48 3.35
C ASP A 105 6.15 12.98 3.31
N MET A 106 6.95 12.14 3.97
CA MET A 106 6.65 10.70 4.12
C MET A 106 5.35 10.48 4.89
N LEU A 107 5.15 11.12 6.05
CA LEU A 107 3.93 10.97 6.85
C LEU A 107 2.69 11.51 6.13
N ALA A 108 2.81 12.64 5.43
CA ALA A 108 1.74 13.19 4.60
C ALA A 108 1.38 12.24 3.45
N ARG A 109 2.38 11.65 2.81
CA ARG A 109 2.18 10.64 1.76
C ARG A 109 1.47 9.40 2.29
N MET A 110 1.86 8.89 3.44
CA MET A 110 1.20 7.74 4.08
C MET A 110 -0.28 8.00 4.41
N CYS A 111 -0.61 9.23 4.83
CA CYS A 111 -2.01 9.64 5.02
C CYS A 111 -2.77 9.56 3.69
N LEU A 112 -2.22 10.17 2.63
CA LEU A 112 -2.86 10.20 1.33
C LEU A 112 -3.01 8.81 0.72
N GLU A 113 -1.99 7.96 0.79
CA GLU A 113 -2.06 6.56 0.36
C GLU A 113 -3.16 5.82 1.10
N SER A 114 -3.29 6.06 2.41
CA SER A 114 -4.35 5.44 3.21
C SER A 114 -5.74 5.90 2.80
N PHE A 115 -5.89 7.18 2.46
CA PHE A 115 -7.15 7.75 1.97
C PHE A 115 -7.54 7.23 0.59
N VAL A 116 -6.58 7.13 -0.32
CA VAL A 116 -6.81 6.59 -1.67
C VAL A 116 -7.20 5.12 -1.60
N ALA A 117 -6.51 4.33 -0.77
CA ALA A 117 -6.78 2.90 -0.62
C ALA A 117 -8.21 2.65 -0.08
N ILE A 118 -8.63 3.40 0.95
CA ILE A 118 -9.95 3.20 1.55
C ILE A 118 -11.10 3.78 0.71
N ALA A 119 -10.87 4.85 -0.06
CA ALA A 119 -11.90 5.44 -0.91
C ALA A 119 -12.17 4.67 -2.21
N GLY A 120 -11.29 3.72 -2.56
CA GLY A 120 -11.39 2.91 -3.76
C GLY A 120 -11.02 3.66 -5.05
N VAL A 121 -11.17 2.97 -6.18
CA VAL A 121 -10.72 3.45 -7.51
C VAL A 121 -11.80 4.15 -8.34
N GLU A 122 -13.06 4.06 -7.95
CA GLU A 122 -14.17 4.63 -8.73
C GLU A 122 -14.11 6.16 -8.75
N PRO A 123 -13.89 6.80 -9.91
CA PRO A 123 -13.82 8.24 -9.98
C PRO A 123 -15.16 8.89 -9.60
N ASP A 124 -15.10 10.10 -9.03
CA ASP A 124 -16.26 10.95 -8.70
C ASP A 124 -17.24 10.43 -7.62
N THR A 125 -16.77 9.54 -6.75
CA THR A 125 -17.49 9.22 -5.50
C THR A 125 -17.38 10.35 -4.47
N ALA A 126 -18.35 10.43 -3.55
CA ALA A 126 -18.29 11.35 -2.41
C ALA A 126 -17.06 11.09 -1.51
N ALA A 127 -16.67 9.82 -1.39
CA ALA A 127 -15.41 9.39 -0.81
C ALA A 127 -14.21 10.07 -1.50
N ASN A 128 -14.17 10.03 -2.83
CA ASN A 128 -13.06 10.60 -3.58
C ASN A 128 -13.00 12.11 -3.56
N ARG A 129 -14.14 12.82 -3.57
CA ARG A 129 -14.16 14.26 -3.29
C ARG A 129 -13.59 14.58 -1.91
N THR A 130 -13.90 13.75 -0.92
CA THR A 130 -13.35 13.87 0.44
C THR A 130 -11.83 13.66 0.46
N VAL A 131 -11.30 12.68 -0.29
CA VAL A 131 -9.84 12.48 -0.42
C VAL A 131 -9.15 13.69 -1.07
N HIS A 132 -9.74 14.30 -2.11
CA HIS A 132 -9.18 15.52 -2.72
C HIS A 132 -9.11 16.66 -1.72
N PHE A 133 -10.17 16.85 -0.93
CA PHE A 133 -10.21 17.83 0.16
C PHE A 133 -9.12 17.54 1.21
N LEU A 134 -9.03 16.32 1.73
CA LEU A 134 -8.04 15.96 2.75
C LEU A 134 -6.60 16.13 2.23
N ALA A 135 -6.34 15.78 0.97
CA ALA A 135 -5.02 15.91 0.35
C ALA A 135 -4.58 17.37 0.23
N SER A 136 -5.50 18.28 -0.11
CA SER A 136 -5.17 19.71 -0.22
C SER A 136 -4.76 20.32 1.12
N LEU A 137 -5.38 19.87 2.22
CA LEU A 137 -5.04 20.33 3.58
C LEU A 137 -3.61 20.00 4.01
N ILE A 138 -3.05 18.89 3.51
CA ILE A 138 -1.66 18.46 3.80
C ILE A 138 -0.70 18.74 2.64
N GLY A 139 -1.13 19.51 1.63
CA GLY A 139 -0.30 19.92 0.49
C GLY A 139 0.15 18.76 -0.39
N GLN A 140 -0.70 17.75 -0.56
CA GLN A 140 -0.46 16.58 -1.41
C GLN A 140 -1.37 16.57 -2.64
N ASP A 141 -0.91 15.92 -3.72
CA ASP A 141 -1.67 15.76 -4.95
C ASP A 141 -2.38 14.39 -4.99
N ALA A 142 -3.68 14.41 -4.69
CA ALA A 142 -4.53 13.22 -4.75
C ALA A 142 -4.65 12.64 -6.17
N ALA A 143 -4.62 13.44 -7.23
CA ALA A 143 -4.74 12.93 -8.59
C ALA A 143 -3.53 12.08 -8.98
N ASN A 144 -2.33 12.56 -8.66
CA ASN A 144 -1.09 11.81 -8.87
C ASN A 144 -1.03 10.53 -8.02
N ALA A 145 -1.42 10.60 -6.74
CA ALA A 145 -1.45 9.44 -5.86
C ALA A 145 -2.44 8.36 -6.36
N ARG A 146 -3.63 8.76 -6.82
CA ARG A 146 -4.58 7.82 -7.44
C ARG A 146 -4.04 7.19 -8.71
N ARG A 147 -3.41 7.96 -9.60
CA ARG A 147 -2.83 7.43 -10.83
C ARG A 147 -1.82 6.32 -10.51
N LYS A 148 -0.96 6.56 -9.52
CA LYS A 148 0.00 5.55 -9.04
C LYS A 148 -0.68 4.34 -8.41
N HIS A 149 -1.66 4.55 -7.52
CA HIS A 149 -2.40 3.46 -6.88
C HIS A 149 -3.15 2.58 -7.89
N ARG A 150 -3.82 3.19 -8.87
CA ARG A 150 -4.52 2.47 -9.95
C ARG A 150 -3.54 1.68 -10.81
N ALA A 151 -2.41 2.26 -11.18
CA ALA A 151 -1.37 1.56 -11.93
C ALA A 151 -0.80 0.37 -11.13
N GLN A 152 -0.59 0.53 -9.82
CA GLN A 152 -0.12 -0.53 -8.94
C GLN A 152 -1.16 -1.66 -8.80
N GLN A 153 -2.44 -1.34 -8.63
CA GLN A 153 -3.51 -2.34 -8.57
C GLN A 153 -3.66 -3.08 -9.89
N GLN A 154 -3.68 -2.37 -11.02
CA GLN A 154 -3.75 -2.98 -12.34
C GLN A 154 -2.56 -3.91 -12.59
N ARG A 155 -1.34 -3.52 -12.16
CA ARG A 155 -0.16 -4.37 -12.29
C ARG A 155 -0.24 -5.60 -11.40
N ALA A 156 -0.75 -5.47 -10.17
CA ALA A 156 -0.97 -6.60 -9.28
C ALA A 156 -2.04 -7.58 -9.84
N GLU A 157 -3.13 -7.06 -10.40
CA GLU A 157 -4.17 -7.85 -11.08
C GLU A 157 -3.59 -8.62 -12.27
N GLN A 158 -2.80 -7.95 -13.12
CA GLN A 158 -2.12 -8.58 -14.25
C GLN A 158 -1.12 -9.64 -13.78
N SER A 159 -0.38 -9.40 -12.69
CA SER A 159 0.53 -10.41 -12.12
C SER A 159 -0.24 -11.63 -11.60
N ASN A 160 -1.39 -11.42 -10.96
CA ASN A 160 -2.24 -12.51 -10.48
C ASN A 160 -2.86 -13.29 -11.65
N ALA A 161 -3.31 -12.61 -12.70
CA ALA A 161 -3.80 -13.24 -13.93
C ALA A 161 -2.70 -14.08 -14.61
N ALA A 162 -1.47 -13.56 -14.69
CA ALA A 162 -0.33 -14.29 -15.23
C ALA A 162 -0.02 -15.54 -14.40
N ARG A 163 -0.05 -15.45 -13.06
CA ARG A 163 0.12 -16.61 -12.16
C ARG A 163 -1.00 -17.64 -12.36
N ALA A 164 -2.24 -17.19 -12.53
CA ALA A 164 -3.38 -18.06 -12.80
C ALA A 164 -3.25 -18.80 -14.14
N ILE A 165 -2.75 -18.13 -15.20
CA ILE A 165 -2.47 -18.77 -16.51
C ILE A 165 -1.45 -19.91 -16.36
N LEU A 166 -0.44 -19.71 -15.50
CA LEU A 166 0.58 -20.72 -15.18
C LEU A 166 0.09 -21.79 -14.19
N GLY A 167 -1.09 -21.61 -13.59
CA GLY A 167 -1.65 -22.53 -12.60
C GLY A 167 -0.90 -22.53 -11.27
N VAL A 168 -0.27 -21.42 -10.90
CA VAL A 168 0.47 -21.28 -9.63
C VAL A 168 -0.26 -20.34 -8.67
N SER A 169 0.04 -20.47 -7.38
CA SER A 169 -0.55 -19.62 -6.34
C SER A 169 -0.09 -18.16 -6.48
N ALA A 170 -0.87 -17.21 -5.94
CA ALA A 170 -0.57 -15.78 -5.99
C ALA A 170 0.75 -15.41 -5.25
N ASP A 171 1.14 -16.22 -4.26
CA ASP A 171 2.37 -16.13 -3.49
C ASP A 171 3.51 -16.99 -4.05
N ALA A 172 3.32 -17.64 -5.21
CA ALA A 172 4.34 -18.48 -5.83
C ALA A 172 5.62 -17.68 -6.14
N GLY A 173 6.75 -18.26 -5.71
CA GLY A 173 8.08 -17.71 -5.95
C GLY A 173 8.55 -17.93 -7.40
N MET A 174 9.62 -17.24 -7.79
CA MET A 174 10.12 -17.26 -9.17
C MET A 174 10.52 -18.67 -9.65
N GLU A 175 11.05 -19.51 -8.76
CA GLU A 175 11.43 -20.89 -9.11
C GLU A 175 10.21 -21.78 -9.41
N GLU A 176 9.11 -21.57 -8.69
CA GLU A 176 7.85 -22.27 -8.93
C GLU A 176 7.22 -21.81 -10.27
N ILE A 177 7.22 -20.49 -10.51
CA ILE A 177 6.78 -19.88 -11.77
C ILE A 177 7.53 -20.49 -12.97
N LYS A 178 8.87 -20.54 -12.91
CA LYS A 178 9.70 -21.13 -13.98
C LYS A 178 9.47 -22.63 -14.16
N ARG A 179 9.18 -23.36 -13.08
CA ARG A 179 8.86 -24.80 -13.15
C ARG A 179 7.52 -25.04 -13.85
N ALA A 180 6.49 -24.29 -13.45
CA ALA A 180 5.17 -24.36 -14.07
C ALA A 180 5.22 -24.01 -15.55
N TYR A 181 5.95 -22.94 -15.91
CA TYR A 181 6.20 -22.58 -17.31
C TYR A 181 6.82 -23.73 -18.10
N ARG A 182 7.91 -24.37 -17.62
CA ARG A 182 8.56 -25.47 -18.33
C ARG A 182 7.62 -26.65 -18.57
N LEU A 183 6.77 -26.97 -17.59
CA LEU A 183 5.78 -28.04 -17.72
C LEU A 183 4.73 -27.71 -18.78
N LEU A 184 4.17 -26.50 -18.75
CA LEU A 184 3.15 -26.06 -19.70
C LEU A 184 3.72 -25.85 -21.11
N ALA A 185 4.91 -25.30 -21.24
CA ALA A 185 5.61 -25.15 -22.51
C ALA A 185 5.89 -26.50 -23.17
N SER A 186 6.26 -27.52 -22.37
CA SER A 186 6.37 -28.89 -22.86
C SER A 186 5.00 -29.44 -23.31
N ARG A 187 3.94 -29.20 -22.54
CA ARG A 187 2.59 -29.72 -22.84
C ARG A 187 2.00 -29.17 -24.13
N TYR A 188 2.25 -27.91 -24.44
CA TYR A 188 1.69 -27.21 -25.60
C TYR A 188 2.69 -27.02 -26.75
N HIS A 189 3.84 -27.71 -26.71
CA HIS A 189 4.81 -27.63 -27.79
C HIS A 189 4.26 -28.34 -29.04
N PRO A 190 4.32 -27.73 -30.24
CA PRO A 190 3.78 -28.31 -31.47
C PRO A 190 4.34 -29.72 -31.76
N ASP A 191 5.64 -29.95 -31.53
CA ASP A 191 6.24 -31.30 -31.70
C ASP A 191 5.69 -32.38 -30.76
N LYS A 192 5.01 -32.03 -29.66
CA LYS A 192 4.44 -33.01 -28.72
C LYS A 192 2.97 -33.30 -28.98
N LEU A 193 2.40 -32.72 -30.04
CA LEU A 193 1.06 -33.06 -30.49
C LEU A 193 1.06 -34.42 -31.20
N PRO A 194 0.00 -35.23 -31.04
CA PRO A 194 -0.11 -36.50 -31.74
C PRO A 194 -0.22 -36.27 -33.26
N ALA A 195 0.29 -37.21 -34.05
CA ALA A 195 0.34 -37.08 -35.52
C ALA A 195 -1.06 -36.95 -36.17
N ASN A 196 -2.13 -37.28 -35.45
CA ASN A 196 -3.53 -37.17 -35.87
C ASN A 196 -4.28 -36.02 -35.18
N ALA A 197 -3.58 -35.04 -34.61
CA ALA A 197 -4.20 -33.88 -33.97
C ALA A 197 -5.09 -33.11 -34.97
N SER A 198 -6.27 -32.69 -34.52
CA SER A 198 -7.14 -31.84 -35.33
C SER A 198 -6.54 -30.44 -35.51
N GLU A 199 -7.04 -29.70 -36.50
CA GLU A 199 -6.69 -28.29 -36.68
C GLU A 199 -7.02 -27.47 -35.42
N GLU A 200 -8.17 -27.74 -34.79
CA GLU A 200 -8.59 -27.10 -33.54
C GLU A 200 -7.63 -27.39 -32.36
N GLU A 201 -7.11 -28.61 -32.25
CA GLU A 201 -6.15 -28.99 -31.21
C GLU A 201 -4.79 -28.30 -31.40
N CYS A 202 -4.33 -28.21 -32.66
CA CYS A 202 -3.12 -27.47 -33.02
C CYS A 202 -3.27 -25.98 -32.69
N GLU A 203 -4.37 -25.36 -33.11
CA GLU A 203 -4.66 -23.95 -32.80
C GLU A 203 -4.74 -23.69 -31.30
N PHE A 204 -5.38 -24.59 -30.55
CA PHE A 204 -5.46 -24.50 -29.11
C PHE A 204 -4.08 -24.55 -28.45
N ALA A 205 -3.22 -25.49 -28.87
CA ALA A 205 -1.87 -25.62 -28.36
C ALA A 205 -1.02 -24.37 -28.66
N VAL A 206 -1.09 -23.84 -29.89
CA VAL A 206 -0.41 -22.60 -30.27
C VAL A 206 -0.88 -21.43 -29.39
N ARG A 207 -2.20 -21.23 -29.27
CA ARG A 207 -2.79 -20.18 -28.43
C ARG A 207 -2.32 -20.27 -26.98
N ARG A 208 -2.39 -21.46 -26.38
CA ARG A 208 -1.92 -21.69 -25.00
C ARG A 208 -0.42 -21.49 -24.84
N SER A 209 0.38 -21.85 -25.84
CA SER A 209 1.83 -21.63 -25.80
C SER A 209 2.20 -20.14 -25.77
N ILE A 210 1.45 -19.30 -26.51
CA ILE A 210 1.61 -17.85 -26.51
C ILE A 210 1.21 -17.27 -25.15
N GLU A 211 0.03 -17.64 -24.64
CA GLU A 211 -0.47 -17.18 -23.34
C GLU A 211 0.50 -17.49 -22.19
N VAL A 212 1.01 -18.73 -22.14
CA VAL A 212 1.95 -19.20 -21.12
C VAL A 212 3.29 -18.45 -21.20
N ARG A 213 3.76 -18.16 -22.42
CA ARG A 213 4.99 -17.37 -22.62
C ARG A 213 4.82 -15.93 -22.18
N SER A 214 3.75 -15.27 -22.64
CA SER A 214 3.46 -13.88 -22.26
C SER A 214 3.26 -13.73 -20.75
N ALA A 215 2.64 -14.71 -20.10
CA ALA A 215 2.52 -14.73 -18.64
C ALA A 215 3.88 -14.78 -17.92
N LEU A 216 4.82 -15.62 -18.38
CA LEU A 216 6.17 -15.66 -17.81
C LEU A 216 6.92 -14.35 -18.05
N GLU A 217 6.90 -13.83 -19.27
CA GLU A 217 7.57 -12.57 -19.63
C GLU A 217 7.12 -11.42 -18.75
N PHE A 218 5.81 -11.28 -18.55
CA PHE A 218 5.23 -10.27 -17.66
C PHE A 218 5.70 -10.42 -16.20
N LEU A 219 5.77 -11.66 -15.69
CA LEU A 219 6.22 -11.93 -14.32
C LEU A 219 7.72 -11.68 -14.12
N LEU A 220 8.53 -11.87 -15.16
CA LEU A 220 9.96 -11.53 -15.12
C LEU A 220 10.17 -10.02 -15.09
N ASP A 221 9.49 -9.27 -15.97
CA ASP A 221 9.59 -7.80 -16.04
C ASP A 221 9.08 -7.11 -14.76
N SER A 222 7.99 -7.63 -14.19
CA SER A 222 7.50 -7.13 -12.89
C SER A 222 8.39 -7.51 -11.71
N GLY A 223 9.14 -8.62 -11.79
CA GLY A 223 10.14 -9.02 -10.80
C GLY A 223 11.38 -8.12 -10.79
N THR A 224 11.88 -7.75 -11.97
CA THR A 224 13.05 -6.87 -12.11
C THR A 224 12.78 -5.47 -11.57
N ASP A 225 11.57 -4.93 -11.78
CA ASP A 225 11.18 -3.63 -11.23
C ASP A 225 11.10 -3.62 -9.69
N ALA A 226 10.72 -4.75 -9.08
CA ALA A 226 10.64 -4.87 -7.63
C ALA A 226 12.03 -4.95 -6.98
N GLU A 227 12.98 -5.65 -7.60
CA GLU A 227 14.37 -5.74 -7.12
C GLU A 227 15.11 -4.41 -7.26
N VAL A 228 14.89 -3.67 -8.36
CA VAL A 228 15.46 -2.33 -8.58
C VAL A 228 14.89 -1.30 -7.59
N ASN A 229 13.58 -1.31 -7.34
CA ASN A 229 12.97 -0.38 -6.37
C ASN A 229 13.34 -0.69 -4.92
N LYS A 230 13.63 -1.96 -4.58
CA LYS A 230 14.09 -2.36 -3.23
C LYS A 230 15.56 -2.04 -3.00
N ALA A 231 16.38 -1.98 -4.05
CA ALA A 231 17.76 -1.51 -3.99
C ALA A 231 17.90 0.03 -3.95
N ALA A 232 16.84 0.75 -4.36
CA ALA A 232 16.80 2.21 -4.41
C ALA A 232 16.09 2.88 -3.20
N ALA A 233 15.55 2.08 -2.27
CA ALA A 233 14.88 2.53 -1.04
C ALA A 233 15.77 2.33 0.18
#